data_AF-A0A950PNT5-F1
#
_entry.id   AF-A0A950PNT5-F1
#
_cell.length_a   1.000
_cell.length_b   1.000
_cell.length_c   1.000
_cell.angle_alpha   90.00
_cell.angle_beta   90.00
_cell.angle_gamma   90.00
#
_symmetry.space_group_name_H-M   'P 1'
#
loop_
_entity.id
_entity.type
_entity.pdbx_description
1 polymer ?
#
loop_
_entity_poly.entity_id
_entity_poly.type
_entity_poly.pdbx_seq_one_letter_code
_entity_poly.pdbx_strand_id
1 'polypeptide(L)'
;MARPDKAAAVAELTDKFRNSNAAVLTEYTGLTVAQLKQLRRSLGENANYRVAKNTLSKIAANEAGITALDDLFTGSTAITFVYGDP
;
A
#
# COMPACT_ATOMS: atom_id res chain seq x y z
N MET A 1 -16.76 6.18 -4.00
CA MET A 1 -15.85 7.32 -4.14
C MET A 1 -16.13 8.05 -5.43
N ALA A 2 -16.31 9.36 -5.31
CA ALA A 2 -16.36 10.26 -6.45
C ALA A 2 -15.00 10.29 -7.16
N ARG A 3 -14.97 10.74 -8.42
CA ARG A 3 -13.71 10.90 -9.18
C ARG A 3 -12.62 11.70 -8.44
N PRO A 4 -12.92 12.82 -7.75
CA PRO A 4 -11.90 13.57 -7.01
C PRO A 4 -11.29 12.77 -5.85
N ASP A 5 -12.10 12.03 -5.08
CA ASP A 5 -11.61 11.25 -3.94
C ASP A 5 -10.60 10.17 -4.36
N LYS A 6 -10.80 9.59 -5.54
CA LYS A 6 -9.88 8.59 -6.12
C LYS A 6 -8.56 9.23 -6.53
N ALA A 7 -8.60 10.42 -7.11
CA ALA A 7 -7.39 11.15 -7.50
C ALA A 7 -6.58 11.56 -6.26
N ALA A 8 -7.26 12.04 -5.20
CA ALA A 8 -6.60 12.33 -3.93
C ALA A 8 -5.98 11.08 -3.30
N ALA A 9 -6.68 9.93 -3.34
CA ALA A 9 -6.15 8.68 -2.84
C ALA A 9 -4.95 8.17 -3.65
N VAL A 10 -4.95 8.35 -4.97
CA VAL A 10 -3.80 8.03 -5.83
C VAL A 10 -2.61 8.92 -5.46
N ALA A 11 -2.80 10.24 -5.37
CA ALA A 11 -1.74 11.17 -4.98
C ALA A 11 -1.13 10.81 -3.61
N GLU A 12 -1.98 10.50 -2.61
CA GLU A 12 -1.51 10.07 -1.28
C GLU A 12 -0.68 8.78 -1.36
N LEU A 13 -1.10 7.82 -2.20
CA LEU A 13 -0.35 6.57 -2.39
C LEU A 13 0.96 6.82 -3.14
N THR A 14 0.97 7.64 -4.19
CA THR A 14 2.16 8.01 -4.95
C THR A 14 3.21 8.66 -4.05
N ASP A 15 2.79 9.60 -3.20
CA ASP A 15 3.67 10.24 -2.22
C ASP A 15 4.25 9.23 -1.22
N LYS A 16 3.44 8.26 -0.78
CA LYS A 16 3.93 7.20 0.12
C LYS A 16 4.94 6.30 -0.55
N PHE A 17 4.71 5.91 -1.81
CA PHE A 17 5.68 5.14 -2.59
C PHE A 17 7.00 5.88 -2.78
N ARG A 18 6.95 7.20 -3.00
CA ARG A 18 8.16 8.03 -3.18
C ARG A 18 8.95 8.26 -1.89
N ASN A 19 8.24 8.43 -0.77
CA ASN A 19 8.88 8.68 0.53
C ASN A 19 9.27 7.40 1.27
N SER A 20 8.78 6.24 0.85
CA SER A 20 9.14 4.95 1.46
C SER A 20 10.44 4.40 0.89
N ASN A 21 11.31 3.86 1.75
CA ASN A 21 12.52 3.16 1.32
C ASN A 21 12.19 1.80 0.70
N ALA A 22 11.14 1.14 1.20
CA ALA A 22 10.68 -0.14 0.67
C ALA A 22 9.15 -0.23 0.72
N ALA A 23 8.57 -0.89 -0.29
CA ALA A 23 7.15 -1.23 -0.33
C ALA A 23 7.00 -2.75 -0.44
N VAL A 24 6.27 -3.35 0.51
CA VAL A 24 5.99 -4.79 0.54
C VAL A 24 4.53 -5.03 0.20
N LEU A 25 4.27 -5.84 -0.82
CA LEU A 25 2.93 -6.30 -1.15
C LEU A 25 2.65 -7.59 -0.38
N THR A 26 1.52 -7.63 0.32
CA THR A 26 1.09 -8.78 1.11
C THR A 26 -0.36 -9.11 0.80
N GLU A 27 -0.71 -10.38 0.79
CA GLU A 27 -2.11 -10.78 0.74
C GLU A 27 -2.71 -10.81 2.15
N TYR A 28 -3.89 -10.20 2.33
CA TYR A 28 -4.55 -10.14 3.65
C TYR A 28 -5.79 -11.04 3.76
N THR A 29 -6.09 -11.82 2.72
CA THR A 29 -7.21 -12.78 2.72
C THR A 29 -7.01 -13.81 3.83
N GLY A 30 -8.03 -14.04 4.66
CA GLY A 30 -7.97 -15.01 5.77
C GLY A 30 -7.55 -14.43 7.13
N LEU A 31 -7.21 -13.14 7.21
CA LEU A 31 -6.94 -12.46 8.47
C LEU A 31 -8.19 -11.76 9.03
N THR A 32 -8.41 -11.91 10.32
CA THR A 32 -9.43 -11.15 11.06
C THR A 32 -8.95 -9.72 11.33
N VAL A 33 -9.89 -8.81 11.59
CA VAL A 33 -9.59 -7.41 11.97
C VAL A 33 -8.68 -7.34 13.21
N ALA A 34 -8.84 -8.27 14.16
CA ALA A 34 -8.00 -8.36 15.35
C ALA A 34 -6.54 -8.68 15.01
N GLN A 35 -6.30 -9.64 14.11
CA GLN A 35 -4.96 -9.99 13.65
C GLN A 35 -4.32 -8.86 12.84
N LEU A 36 -5.08 -8.17 11.98
CA LEU A 36 -4.59 -6.98 11.27
C LEU A 36 -4.21 -5.85 12.23
N LYS A 37 -4.97 -5.68 13.32
CA LYS A 37 -4.66 -4.69 14.35
C LYS A 37 -3.39 -5.05 15.12
N GLN A 38 -3.16 -6.34 15.40
CA GLN A 38 -1.90 -6.81 15.97
C GLN A 38 -0.72 -6.59 15.02
N LEU A 39 -0.87 -6.94 13.73
CA LEU A 39 0.16 -6.73 12.71
C LEU A 39 0.55 -5.25 12.57
N ARG A 40 -0.44 -4.35 12.56
CA ARG A 40 -0.19 -2.91 12.55
C ARG A 40 0.58 -2.43 13.77
N ARG A 41 0.34 -3.03 14.94
CA ARG A 41 1.08 -2.70 16.16
C ARG A 41 2.50 -3.26 16.14
N SER A 42 2.71 -4.47 15.60
CA SER A 42 4.03 -5.10 15.53
C SER A 42 4.94 -4.45 14.48
N LEU A 43 4.38 -3.94 13.40
CA LEU A 43 5.11 -3.17 12.37
C LEU A 43 5.65 -1.84 12.90
N GLY A 44 5.11 -1.34 14.02
CA GLY A 44 5.58 -0.11 14.66
C GLY A 44 5.27 1.16 13.85
N GLU A 45 5.88 2.28 14.23
CA GLU A 45 5.70 3.59 13.58
C GLU A 45 6.48 3.72 12.26
N ASN A 46 7.49 2.87 12.07
CA ASN A 46 8.37 2.91 10.91
C ASN A 46 7.77 2.24 9.67
N ALA A 47 6.62 1.57 9.80
CA ALA A 47 5.95 0.90 8.69
C ALA A 47 4.44 1.21 8.64
N ASN A 48 3.98 1.73 7.51
CA ASN A 48 2.57 2.02 7.26
C ASN A 48 1.90 0.90 6.47
N TYR A 49 1.00 0.17 7.13
CA TYR A 49 0.18 -0.87 6.50
C TYR A 49 -1.15 -0.31 5.98
N ARG A 50 -1.36 -0.34 4.67
CA ARG A 50 -2.53 0.21 3.98
C ARG A 50 -3.15 -0.81 3.03
N VAL A 51 -4.46 -0.98 3.15
CA VAL A 51 -5.26 -1.75 2.20
C VAL A 51 -5.84 -0.76 1.20
N ALA A 52 -5.49 -0.90 -0.07
CA ALA A 52 -5.93 0.00 -1.13
C ALA A 52 -6.44 -0.82 -2.32
N LYS A 53 -7.33 -0.21 -3.12
CA LYS A 53 -7.86 -0.87 -4.31
C LYS A 53 -6.73 -1.05 -5.33
N ASN A 54 -6.56 -2.26 -5.85
CA ASN A 54 -5.51 -2.63 -6.81
C ASN A 54 -5.39 -1.63 -7.97
N THR A 55 -6.50 -1.23 -8.58
CA THR A 55 -6.47 -0.26 -9.69
C THR A 55 -5.90 1.10 -9.28
N LEU A 56 -6.16 1.56 -8.05
CA LEU A 56 -5.59 2.83 -7.55
C LEU A 56 -4.10 2.65 -7.22
N SER A 57 -3.74 1.52 -6.61
CA SER A 57 -2.35 1.18 -6.31
C SER A 57 -1.50 1.06 -7.57
N LYS A 58 -2.03 0.47 -8.65
CA LYS A 58 -1.37 0.40 -9.97
C LYS A 58 -1.06 1.78 -10.53
N ILE A 59 -2.05 2.68 -10.52
CA ILE A 59 -1.85 4.06 -11.00
C ILE A 59 -0.79 4.77 -10.15
N ALA A 60 -0.87 4.65 -8.82
CA ALA A 60 0.09 5.27 -7.92
C ALA A 60 1.51 4.70 -8.06
N ALA A 61 1.65 3.39 -8.23
CA ALA A 61 2.94 2.73 -8.46
C ALA A 61 3.56 3.19 -9.79
N ASN A 62 2.75 3.28 -10.86
CA ASN A 62 3.18 3.80 -12.15
C ASN A 62 3.59 5.28 -12.09
N GLU A 63 2.90 6.12 -11.33
CA GLU A 63 3.28 7.52 -11.08
C GLU A 63 4.55 7.65 -10.22
N ALA A 64 4.82 6.67 -9.35
CA ALA A 64 6.05 6.57 -8.59
C ALA A 64 7.22 5.97 -9.39
N GLY A 65 6.99 5.51 -10.64
CA GLY A 65 7.99 4.91 -11.52
C GLY A 65 8.22 3.40 -11.28
N ILE A 66 7.33 2.75 -10.53
CA ILE A 66 7.42 1.32 -10.19
C ILE A 66 6.40 0.53 -11.02
N THR A 67 6.79 0.20 -12.27
CA THR A 67 5.94 -0.55 -13.21
C THR A 67 5.98 -2.06 -12.99
N ALA A 68 7.00 -2.58 -12.30
CA ALA A 68 7.19 -4.01 -12.07
C ALA A 68 6.16 -4.65 -11.12
N LEU A 69 5.36 -3.83 -10.41
CA LEU A 69 4.37 -4.30 -9.44
C LEU A 69 2.98 -4.55 -10.05
N ASP A 70 2.76 -4.18 -11.32
CA ASP A 70 1.44 -4.23 -11.95
C ASP A 70 0.84 -5.65 -12.00
N ASP A 71 1.68 -6.68 -12.17
CA ASP A 71 1.24 -8.07 -12.19
C ASP A 71 1.00 -8.65 -10.79
N LEU A 72 1.57 -8.04 -9.74
CA LEU A 72 1.41 -8.45 -8.35
C LEU A 72 0.14 -7.88 -7.70
N PHE A 73 -0.48 -6.87 -8.30
CA PHE A 73 -1.75 -6.30 -7.86
C PHE A 73 -2.96 -7.13 -8.32
N THR A 74 -2.92 -8.44 -8.09
CA THR A 74 -4.01 -9.39 -8.34
C THR A 74 -4.51 -9.99 -7.03
N GLY A 75 -5.82 -10.01 -6.80
CA GLY A 75 -6.41 -10.53 -5.57
C GLY A 75 -6.48 -9.49 -4.44
N SER A 76 -6.44 -9.96 -3.19
CA SER A 76 -6.59 -9.10 -1.99
C SER A 76 -5.25 -8.52 -1.55
N THR A 77 -4.78 -7.50 -2.26
CA THR A 77 -3.47 -6.90 -1.99
C THR A 77 -3.55 -5.84 -0.88
N ALA A 78 -2.63 -5.91 0.07
CA ALA A 78 -2.28 -4.86 1.00
C ALA A 78 -0.84 -4.41 0.76
N ILE A 79 -0.55 -3.15 1.05
CA ILE A 79 0.76 -2.55 0.86
C ILE A 79 1.28 -2.12 2.23
N THR A 80 2.51 -2.50 2.53
CA THR A 80 3.25 -2.03 3.69
C THR A 80 4.39 -1.14 3.21
N PHE A 81 4.35 0.14 3.58
CA PHE A 81 5.39 1.11 3.27
C PHE A 81 6.35 1.22 4.45
N VAL A 82 7.63 0.97 4.26
CA VAL A 82 8.67 1.05 5.29
C VAL A 82 9.45 2.36 5.10
N TYR A 83 9.56 3.15 6.16
CA TYR A 83 10.26 4.45 6.21
C TYR A 83 11.54 4.41 7.07
N GLY A 84 11.80 3.28 7.73
CA GLY A 84 13.05 3.04 8.47
C GLY A 84 14.17 2.57 7.54
N ASP A 85 15.42 2.77 7.98
CA ASP A 85 16.60 2.27 7.29
C ASP A 85 16.56 0.72 7.16
N PRO A 86 17.05 0.15 6.04
CA PRO A 86 16.97 -1.29 5.75
C PRO A 86 17.60 -2.22 6.80
#